data_AF-A0A916M3J0-F1
#
_entry.id   AF-A0A916M3J0-F1
#
_cell.length_a   1.000
_cell.length_b   1.000
_cell.length_c   1.000
_cell.angle_alpha   90.00
_cell.angle_beta   90.00
_cell.angle_gamma   90.00
#
_symmetry.space_group_name_H-M   'P 1'
#
loop_
_entity.id
_entity.type
_entity.pdbx_description
1 polymer ?
#
loop_
_entity_poly.entity_id
_entity_poly.type
_entity_poly.pdbx_seq_one_letter_code
_entity_poly.pdbx_strand_id
1 'polypeptide(L)'
;MATNTRWTSFDLIFFDCDSTLSAIEGVDELARMKGKELRVGLLTQKAMDGDLDLAEVYGKRLKAIRPTRGQLQEIEQMYWDQMVPDTLNVLSALHYLGKKVFIISGGLAAPVRGFGARLGVPPERVRAVELEFNELSGEWWKYYDPAAPTRQSYLAYEHSPLTISAGKPDIVRQLSTGTWGRKLFIGDGVSDMHTKPVVDLFVGFGGIARREKVENGSDVYLIENSLAPILPLAAGEAGAEKLRGTPFEDILNKGLTACQQSEKVAFRNPALKLAFDSTFVPVVRP
;
A
#
# COMPACT_ATOMS: atom_id res chain seq x y z
N MET A 1 -27.54 -24.09 -16.05
CA MET A 1 -26.30 -23.86 -16.81
C MET A 1 -25.22 -23.50 -15.79
N ALA A 2 -24.20 -24.33 -15.59
CA ALA A 2 -23.12 -24.01 -14.68
C ALA A 2 -22.33 -22.83 -15.27
N THR A 3 -22.45 -21.65 -14.66
CA THR A 3 -21.57 -20.52 -14.97
C THR A 3 -20.16 -20.96 -14.61
N ASN A 4 -19.36 -21.26 -15.63
CA ASN A 4 -17.95 -21.64 -15.52
C ASN A 4 -17.14 -20.40 -15.12
N THR A 5 -17.33 -19.93 -13.90
CA THR A 5 -16.71 -18.70 -13.40
C THR A 5 -15.33 -19.06 -12.84
N ARG A 6 -14.33 -19.17 -13.71
CA ARG A 6 -12.94 -19.39 -13.29
C ARG A 6 -12.36 -18.14 -12.65
N TRP A 7 -11.50 -18.32 -11.64
CA TRP A 7 -10.73 -17.23 -11.04
C TRP A 7 -9.60 -16.80 -11.98
N THR A 8 -9.75 -15.62 -12.58
CA THR A 8 -8.81 -15.11 -13.59
C THR A 8 -7.69 -14.29 -12.96
N SER A 9 -6.54 -14.25 -13.64
CA SER A 9 -5.35 -13.52 -13.23
C SER A 9 -5.56 -11.99 -13.27
N PHE A 10 -4.73 -11.24 -12.53
CA PHE A 10 -4.63 -9.79 -12.59
C PHE A 10 -3.25 -9.37 -13.12
N ASP A 11 -3.17 -8.23 -13.79
CA ASP A 11 -1.96 -7.80 -14.51
C ASP A 11 -1.31 -6.56 -13.89
N LEU A 12 -2.14 -5.63 -13.41
CA LEU A 12 -1.71 -4.42 -12.72
C LEU A 12 -2.09 -4.53 -11.25
N ILE A 13 -1.10 -4.53 -10.37
CA ILE A 13 -1.28 -4.73 -8.93
C ILE A 13 -0.85 -3.45 -8.22
N PHE A 14 -1.79 -2.80 -7.55
CA PHE A 14 -1.60 -1.55 -6.83
C PHE A 14 -1.64 -1.81 -5.33
N PHE A 15 -0.64 -1.31 -4.61
CA PHE A 15 -0.56 -1.40 -3.16
C PHE A 15 -0.57 0.00 -2.54
N ASP A 16 -1.30 0.16 -1.44
CA ASP A 16 -0.96 1.20 -0.47
C ASP A 16 0.35 0.87 0.25
N CYS A 17 1.01 1.87 0.82
CA CYS A 17 2.24 1.71 1.58
C CYS A 17 1.97 1.63 3.09
N ASP A 18 1.50 2.74 3.67
CA ASP A 18 1.26 2.87 5.10
C ASP A 18 0.17 1.88 5.54
N SER A 19 0.37 1.22 6.69
CA SER A 19 -0.51 0.16 7.21
C SER A 19 -0.83 -1.01 6.26
N THR A 20 -0.10 -1.15 5.13
CA THR A 20 -0.35 -2.16 4.09
C THR A 20 0.91 -2.91 3.65
N LEU A 21 1.89 -2.23 3.05
CA LEU A 21 3.22 -2.82 2.77
C LEU A 21 4.15 -2.71 3.98
N SER A 22 3.93 -1.70 4.83
CA SER A 22 4.62 -1.51 6.10
C SER A 22 3.62 -1.26 7.22
N ALA A 23 3.95 -1.69 8.43
CA ALA A 23 3.06 -1.63 9.60
C ALA A 23 2.91 -0.22 10.20
N ILE A 24 3.67 0.76 9.72
CA ILE A 24 3.70 2.13 10.27
C ILE A 24 3.02 3.15 9.36
N GLU A 25 2.67 4.29 9.94
CA GLU A 25 2.31 5.51 9.23
C GLU A 25 3.47 6.51 9.27
N GLY A 26 4.10 6.82 8.14
CA GLY A 26 5.34 7.61 8.12
C GLY A 26 5.19 9.02 8.71
N VAL A 27 4.04 9.66 8.54
CA VAL A 27 3.80 11.01 9.11
C VAL A 27 3.68 10.97 10.63
N ASP A 28 3.12 9.89 11.20
CA ASP A 28 2.97 9.74 12.65
C ASP A 28 4.30 9.40 13.32
N GLU A 29 5.13 8.57 12.66
CA GLU A 29 6.50 8.31 13.10
C GLU A 29 7.34 9.59 13.15
N LEU A 30 7.24 10.45 12.14
CA LEU A 30 7.88 11.77 12.15
C LEU A 30 7.37 12.66 13.29
N ALA A 31 6.09 12.60 13.60
CA ALA A 31 5.51 13.34 14.72
C ALA A 31 6.09 12.85 16.05
N ARG A 32 6.22 11.53 16.23
CA ARG A 32 6.82 10.91 17.42
C ARG A 32 8.27 11.31 17.61
N MET A 33 9.09 11.27 16.56
CA MET A 33 10.49 11.72 16.58
C MET A 33 10.66 13.18 17.01
N LYS A 34 9.67 14.03 16.75
CA LYS A 34 9.67 15.45 17.14
C LYS A 34 9.00 15.73 18.49
N GLY A 35 8.48 14.71 19.18
CA GLY A 35 7.68 14.89 20.40
C GLY A 35 6.35 15.63 20.14
N LYS A 36 5.79 15.51 18.94
CA LYS A 36 4.56 16.20 18.49
C LYS A 36 3.38 15.27 18.32
N GLU A 37 3.48 14.04 18.82
CA GLU A 37 2.49 12.97 18.68
C GLU A 37 1.09 13.41 19.13
N LEU A 38 0.95 14.06 20.30
CA LEU A 38 -0.35 14.55 20.79
C LEU A 38 -0.99 15.59 19.84
N ARG A 39 -0.18 16.53 19.33
CA ARG A 39 -0.67 17.59 18.45
C ARG A 39 -1.08 17.06 17.08
N VAL A 40 -0.32 16.10 16.56
CA VAL A 40 -0.59 15.46 15.27
C VAL A 40 -1.76 14.49 15.39
N GLY A 41 -1.82 13.69 16.45
CA GLY A 41 -2.92 12.77 16.74
C GLY A 41 -4.27 13.47 16.86
N LEU A 42 -4.34 14.62 17.54
CA LEU A 42 -5.56 15.44 17.60
C LEU A 42 -6.00 15.97 16.22
N LEU A 43 -5.04 16.32 15.35
CA LEU A 43 -5.34 16.75 13.98
C LEU A 43 -5.82 15.57 13.13
N THR A 44 -5.20 14.40 13.27
CA THR A 44 -5.59 13.15 12.59
C THR A 44 -7.00 12.73 13.01
N GLN A 45 -7.31 12.75 14.30
CA GLN A 45 -8.64 12.41 14.81
C GLN A 45 -9.72 13.33 14.26
N LYS A 46 -9.49 14.66 14.26
CA LYS A 46 -10.43 15.63 13.67
C LYS A 46 -10.64 15.45 12.16
N ALA A 47 -9.61 15.04 11.41
CA ALA A 47 -9.78 14.66 10.00
C ALA A 47 -10.63 13.40 9.84
N MET A 48 -10.40 12.39 10.68
CA MET A 48 -11.10 11.10 10.61
C MET A 48 -12.57 11.21 11.06
N ASP A 49 -12.87 12.13 11.98
CA ASP A 49 -14.23 12.44 12.45
C ASP A 49 -15.01 13.35 11.47
N GLY A 50 -14.34 13.89 10.45
CA GLY A 50 -14.94 14.74 9.42
C GLY A 50 -15.02 16.23 9.76
N ASP A 51 -14.42 16.65 10.87
CA ASP A 51 -14.42 18.05 11.35
C ASP A 51 -13.45 18.97 10.57
N LEU A 52 -12.49 18.38 9.85
CA LEU A 52 -11.50 19.12 9.05
C LEU A 52 -11.27 18.44 7.70
N ASP A 53 -11.06 19.22 6.65
CA ASP A 53 -10.65 18.70 5.34
C ASP A 53 -9.29 17.99 5.46
N LEU A 54 -9.20 16.76 4.94
CA LEU A 54 -8.02 15.90 4.97
C LEU A 54 -6.78 16.60 4.40
N ALA A 55 -6.95 17.38 3.32
CA ALA A 55 -5.84 18.16 2.74
C ALA A 55 -5.34 19.25 3.68
N GLU A 56 -6.26 19.93 4.37
CA GLU A 56 -5.94 20.97 5.32
C GLU A 56 -5.24 20.40 6.57
N VAL A 57 -5.71 19.23 7.04
CA VAL A 57 -5.09 18.49 8.15
C VAL A 57 -3.70 18.01 7.79
N TYR A 58 -3.52 17.43 6.61
CA TYR A 58 -2.21 16.94 6.15
C TYR A 58 -1.19 18.08 6.11
N GLY A 59 -1.55 19.23 5.54
CA GLY A 59 -0.70 20.41 5.52
C GLY A 59 -0.37 20.95 6.92
N LYS A 60 -1.34 20.95 7.84
CA LYS A 60 -1.12 21.36 9.24
C LYS A 60 -0.18 20.40 9.97
N ARG A 61 -0.29 19.08 9.75
CA ARG A 61 0.60 18.05 10.31
C ARG A 61 2.04 18.28 9.85
N LEU A 62 2.27 18.41 8.54
CA LEU A 62 3.62 18.63 8.00
C LEU A 62 4.24 19.96 8.43
N LYS A 63 3.46 21.05 8.43
CA LYS A 63 3.92 22.36 8.94
C LYS A 63 4.29 22.30 10.41
N ALA A 64 3.57 21.51 11.21
CA ALA A 64 3.91 21.31 12.61
C ALA A 64 5.19 20.48 12.76
N ILE A 65 5.37 19.42 11.97
CA ILE A 65 6.53 18.51 12.07
C ILE A 65 7.82 19.18 11.57
N ARG A 66 7.77 19.81 10.38
CA ARG A 66 8.92 20.28 9.59
C ARG A 66 10.00 19.20 9.45
N PRO A 67 9.73 18.11 8.70
CA PRO A 67 10.67 17.01 8.57
C PRO A 67 11.96 17.47 7.88
N THR A 68 13.09 16.85 8.25
CA THR A 68 14.38 17.01 7.55
C THR A 68 14.64 15.81 6.64
N ARG A 69 15.56 15.94 5.68
CA ARG A 69 15.94 14.83 4.78
C ARG A 69 16.49 13.60 5.53
N GLY A 70 17.26 13.82 6.60
CA GLY A 70 17.74 12.72 7.44
C GLY A 70 16.58 11.95 8.09
N GLN A 71 15.56 12.65 8.58
CA GLN A 71 14.37 11.99 9.12
C GLN A 71 13.58 11.23 8.06
N LEU A 72 13.56 11.71 6.81
CA LEU A 72 12.95 10.94 5.72
C LEU A 72 13.69 9.62 5.46
N GLN A 73 15.03 9.62 5.53
CA GLN A 73 15.82 8.39 5.41
C GLN A 73 15.55 7.44 6.58
N GLU A 74 15.38 7.96 7.79
CA GLU A 74 14.98 7.15 8.95
C GLU A 74 13.59 6.52 8.74
N ILE A 75 12.63 7.25 8.16
CA ILE A 75 11.31 6.71 7.80
C ILE A 75 11.41 5.61 6.76
N GLU A 76 12.22 5.80 5.72
CA GLU A 76 12.46 4.76 4.71
C GLU A 76 13.00 3.47 5.35
N GLN A 77 13.96 3.61 6.27
CA GLN A 77 14.52 2.47 6.98
C GLN A 77 13.49 1.79 7.88
N MET A 78 12.66 2.56 8.60
CA MET A 78 11.58 1.98 9.40
C MET A 78 10.51 1.29 8.54
N TYR A 79 10.21 1.80 7.33
CA TYR A 79 9.30 1.10 6.42
C TYR A 79 9.81 -0.30 6.09
N TRP A 80 11.12 -0.44 5.88
CA TRP A 80 11.77 -1.72 5.64
C TRP A 80 11.76 -2.62 6.87
N ASP A 81 12.16 -2.09 8.03
CA ASP A 81 12.30 -2.87 9.26
C ASP A 81 10.95 -3.35 9.79
N GLN A 82 9.87 -2.59 9.53
CA GLN A 82 8.50 -2.90 9.92
C GLN A 82 7.63 -3.32 8.73
N MET A 83 8.25 -3.86 7.68
CA MET A 83 7.54 -4.40 6.52
C MET A 83 6.54 -5.47 6.94
N VAL A 84 5.34 -5.45 6.36
CA VAL A 84 4.29 -6.43 6.63
C VAL A 84 4.80 -7.83 6.23
N PRO A 85 4.50 -8.89 7.01
CA PRO A 85 4.95 -10.24 6.70
C PRO A 85 4.64 -10.67 5.27
N ASP A 86 5.60 -11.39 4.68
CA ASP A 86 5.57 -11.94 3.33
C ASP A 86 5.63 -10.95 2.16
N THR A 87 5.64 -9.63 2.42
CA THR A 87 5.68 -8.59 1.37
C THR A 87 6.77 -8.84 0.33
N LEU A 88 8.02 -9.07 0.77
CA LEU A 88 9.15 -9.27 -0.14
C LEU A 88 8.95 -10.49 -1.05
N ASN A 89 8.48 -11.62 -0.50
CA ASN A 89 8.27 -12.85 -1.25
C ASN A 89 7.11 -12.71 -2.23
N VAL A 90 6.02 -12.07 -1.82
CA VAL A 90 4.85 -11.81 -2.66
C VAL A 90 5.21 -10.90 -3.82
N LEU A 91 5.86 -9.76 -3.57
CA LEU A 91 6.25 -8.83 -4.64
C LEU A 91 7.25 -9.48 -5.60
N SER A 92 8.22 -10.23 -5.09
CA SER A 92 9.18 -10.99 -5.92
C SER A 92 8.47 -12.00 -6.83
N ALA A 93 7.49 -12.73 -6.30
CA ALA A 93 6.68 -13.68 -7.09
C ALA A 93 5.82 -12.96 -8.15
N LEU A 94 5.25 -11.80 -7.82
CA LEU A 94 4.50 -10.98 -8.79
C LEU A 94 5.40 -10.49 -9.92
N HIS A 95 6.62 -10.04 -9.61
CA HIS A 95 7.61 -9.66 -10.63
C HIS A 95 8.04 -10.85 -11.49
N TYR A 96 8.27 -12.02 -10.87
CA TYR A 96 8.58 -13.28 -11.57
C TYR A 96 7.47 -13.66 -12.57
N LEU A 97 6.21 -13.45 -12.19
CA LEU A 97 5.05 -13.66 -13.05
C LEU A 97 4.84 -12.56 -14.12
N GLY A 98 5.71 -11.56 -14.18
CA GLY A 98 5.63 -10.44 -15.13
C GLY A 98 4.50 -9.45 -14.82
N LYS A 99 4.01 -9.42 -13.57
CA LYS A 99 2.96 -8.48 -13.15
C LYS A 99 3.53 -7.07 -13.02
N LYS A 100 2.71 -6.06 -13.33
CA LYS A 100 3.07 -4.65 -13.13
C LYS A 100 2.66 -4.23 -11.72
N VAL A 101 3.64 -4.13 -10.82
CA VAL A 101 3.43 -3.68 -9.44
C VAL A 101 3.56 -2.15 -9.35
N PHE A 102 2.66 -1.52 -8.60
CA PHE A 102 2.59 -0.09 -8.35
C PHE A 102 2.39 0.18 -6.85
N ILE A 103 2.88 1.33 -6.37
CA ILE A 103 2.65 1.80 -4.99
C ILE A 103 1.97 3.18 -5.06
N ILE A 104 0.82 3.32 -4.38
CA ILE A 104 0.06 4.57 -4.30
C ILE A 104 -0.20 4.89 -2.83
N SER A 105 0.49 5.88 -2.29
CA SER A 105 0.46 6.21 -0.87
C SER A 105 0.11 7.68 -0.60
N GLY A 106 -0.57 7.94 0.51
CA GLY A 106 -0.68 9.29 1.09
C GLY A 106 0.57 9.70 1.89
N GLY A 107 1.54 8.81 2.04
CA GLY A 107 2.81 9.05 2.71
C GLY A 107 3.77 9.91 1.89
N LEU A 108 4.96 10.14 2.45
CA LEU A 108 5.96 11.04 1.88
C LEU A 108 6.72 10.39 0.73
N ALA A 109 6.89 11.10 -0.38
CA ALA A 109 7.37 10.51 -1.62
C ALA A 109 8.79 9.94 -1.56
N ALA A 110 9.73 10.65 -0.94
CA ALA A 110 11.12 10.17 -0.86
C ALA A 110 11.24 8.83 -0.10
N PRO A 111 10.71 8.69 1.14
CA PRO A 111 10.71 7.41 1.84
C PRO A 111 9.98 6.28 1.10
N VAL A 112 8.79 6.57 0.55
CA VAL A 112 7.99 5.55 -0.17
C VAL A 112 8.69 5.09 -1.44
N ARG A 113 9.36 5.99 -2.17
CA ARG A 113 10.16 5.63 -3.35
C ARG A 113 11.39 4.81 -3.01
N GLY A 114 12.13 5.18 -1.97
CA GLY A 114 13.29 4.41 -1.53
C GLY A 114 12.91 3.00 -1.09
N PHE A 115 11.84 2.88 -0.30
CA PHE A 115 11.26 1.59 0.07
C PHE A 115 10.78 0.79 -1.15
N GLY A 116 10.04 1.42 -2.06
CA GLY A 116 9.57 0.79 -3.30
C GLY A 116 10.70 0.30 -4.20
N ALA A 117 11.80 1.05 -4.32
CA ALA A 117 12.97 0.66 -5.10
C ALA A 117 13.62 -0.61 -4.53
N ARG A 118 13.71 -0.73 -3.19
CA ARG A 118 14.20 -1.94 -2.51
C ARG A 118 13.30 -3.17 -2.74
N LEU A 119 12.02 -2.94 -3.02
CA LEU A 119 11.04 -3.97 -3.39
C LEU A 119 10.97 -4.24 -4.91
N GLY A 120 11.86 -3.64 -5.70
CA GLY A 120 11.90 -3.79 -7.16
C GLY A 120 10.79 -3.04 -7.90
N VAL A 121 10.11 -2.09 -7.25
CA VAL A 121 9.11 -1.23 -7.90
C VAL A 121 9.82 -0.01 -8.48
N PRO A 122 9.79 0.20 -9.82
CA PRO A 122 10.49 1.32 -10.43
C PRO A 122 9.83 2.66 -10.04
N PRO A 123 10.60 3.77 -9.91
CA PRO A 123 10.09 5.06 -9.42
C PRO A 123 8.88 5.59 -10.19
N GLU A 124 8.78 5.30 -11.50
CA GLU A 124 7.68 5.74 -12.36
C GLU A 124 6.35 5.08 -11.99
N ARG A 125 6.38 3.96 -11.25
CA ARG A 125 5.21 3.22 -10.73
C ARG A 125 4.91 3.51 -9.26
N VAL A 126 5.61 4.47 -8.67
CA VAL A 126 5.36 4.95 -7.31
C VAL A 126 4.73 6.34 -7.35
N ARG A 127 3.63 6.53 -6.63
CA ARG A 127 2.97 7.83 -6.43
C ARG A 127 2.74 8.04 -4.94
N ALA A 128 3.25 9.16 -4.44
CA ALA A 128 3.23 9.55 -3.04
C ALA A 128 3.29 11.09 -2.95
N VAL A 129 3.12 11.66 -1.76
CA VAL A 129 3.03 13.12 -1.57
C VAL A 129 4.42 13.75 -1.62
N GLU A 130 4.63 14.68 -2.56
CA GLU A 130 5.89 15.40 -2.73
C GLU A 130 6.07 16.49 -1.67
N LEU A 131 7.31 16.59 -1.17
CA LEU A 131 7.73 17.65 -0.27
C LEU A 131 8.70 18.59 -0.97
N GLU A 132 8.49 19.89 -0.81
CA GLU A 132 9.44 20.92 -1.18
C GLU A 132 10.32 21.28 0.02
N PHE A 133 11.63 21.23 -0.19
CA PHE A 133 12.64 21.63 0.80
C PHE A 133 13.24 22.98 0.42
N ASN A 134 13.47 23.84 1.41
CA ASN A 134 14.22 25.06 1.16
C ASN A 134 15.72 24.72 1.11
N GLU A 135 16.31 24.74 -0.08
CA GLU A 135 17.72 24.42 -0.31
C GLU A 135 18.69 25.36 0.43
N LEU A 136 18.25 26.58 0.78
CA LEU A 136 19.01 27.58 1.53
C LEU A 136 18.83 27.44 3.05
N SER A 137 17.91 26.59 3.50
CA SER A 137 17.66 26.39 4.93
C SER A 137 18.62 25.37 5.50
N GLY A 138 19.84 25.81 5.77
CA GLY A 138 20.88 25.11 6.50
C GLY A 138 21.87 26.15 7.01
N GLU A 139 22.81 25.77 7.86
CA GLU A 139 23.93 26.66 8.22
C GLU A 139 24.87 26.77 7.00
N TRP A 140 24.45 27.46 5.94
CA TRP A 140 25.18 27.53 4.67
C TRP A 140 26.61 28.05 4.84
N TRP A 141 26.88 28.77 5.94
CA TRP A 141 28.19 29.30 6.31
C TRP A 141 29.17 28.24 6.84
N LYS A 142 28.75 27.00 7.05
CA LYS A 142 29.62 25.87 7.47
C LYS A 142 30.13 25.02 6.31
N TYR A 143 30.36 25.63 5.15
CA TYR A 143 30.79 24.94 3.91
C TYR A 143 32.12 24.17 4.04
N TYR A 144 32.94 24.45 5.07
CA TYR A 144 34.24 23.79 5.31
C TYR A 144 34.24 22.76 6.45
N ASP A 145 33.10 22.39 7.01
CA ASP A 145 33.00 21.40 8.08
C ASP A 145 32.46 20.06 7.55
N PRO A 146 33.29 19.01 7.39
CA PRO A 146 32.85 17.69 6.93
C PRO A 146 31.89 16.97 7.90
N ALA A 147 31.72 17.48 9.13
CA ALA A 147 30.80 16.94 10.12
C ALA A 147 29.45 17.71 10.17
N ALA A 148 29.24 18.70 9.29
CA ALA A 148 28.02 19.50 9.30
C ALA A 148 26.78 18.67 8.89
N PRO A 149 25.75 18.54 9.76
CA PRO A 149 24.53 17.84 9.39
C PRO A 149 23.77 18.63 8.32
N THR A 150 23.45 17.99 7.19
CA THR A 150 22.58 18.55 6.14
C THR A 150 21.16 18.74 6.66
N ARG A 151 20.91 19.84 7.38
CA ARG A 151 19.62 20.22 7.99
C ARG A 151 18.75 21.04 7.04
N GLN A 152 18.58 20.60 5.78
CA GLN A 152 17.57 21.18 4.89
C GLN A 152 16.18 21.06 5.52
N SER A 153 15.51 22.20 5.73
CA SER A 153 14.20 22.28 6.38
C SER A 153 13.05 22.32 5.36
N TYR A 154 11.91 21.76 5.76
CA TYR A 154 10.66 21.78 5.01
C TYR A 154 10.19 23.21 4.65
N LEU A 155 9.79 23.41 3.39
CA LEU A 155 9.22 24.66 2.87
C LEU A 155 7.71 24.52 2.64
N ALA A 156 7.30 23.57 1.80
CA ALA A 156 5.92 23.32 1.38
C ALA A 156 5.71 21.85 0.93
N TYR A 157 4.48 21.47 0.58
CA TYR A 157 4.18 20.20 -0.09
C TYR A 157 3.35 20.49 -1.34
N GLU A 158 3.43 19.62 -2.35
CA GLU A 158 2.64 19.80 -3.56
C GLU A 158 1.18 19.39 -3.30
N HIS A 159 0.23 20.30 -3.57
CA HIS A 159 -1.19 19.99 -3.54
C HIS A 159 -1.50 18.99 -4.67
N SER A 160 -1.53 17.70 -4.30
CA SER A 160 -1.75 16.58 -5.21
C SER A 160 -3.06 15.86 -4.87
N PRO A 161 -3.71 15.15 -5.81
CA PRO A 161 -4.86 14.30 -5.52
C PRO A 161 -4.62 13.36 -4.31
N LEU A 162 -3.38 12.98 -4.00
CA LEU A 162 -3.05 12.16 -2.83
C LEU A 162 -3.27 12.84 -1.47
N THR A 163 -3.48 14.15 -1.47
CA THR A 163 -3.74 14.94 -0.27
C THR A 163 -5.24 15.11 0.02
N ILE A 164 -6.11 14.63 -0.88
CA ILE A 164 -7.57 14.60 -0.72
C ILE A 164 -8.09 13.14 -0.74
N SER A 165 -9.19 12.87 -0.03
CA SER A 165 -9.77 11.53 0.17
C SER A 165 -10.12 10.75 -1.12
N ALA A 166 -10.19 11.44 -2.27
CA ALA A 166 -10.67 10.90 -3.54
C ALA A 166 -9.61 10.83 -4.67
N GLY A 167 -8.32 11.03 -4.40
CA GLY A 167 -7.33 11.11 -5.49
C GLY A 167 -6.62 9.82 -5.90
N LYS A 168 -6.63 8.75 -5.07
CA LYS A 168 -6.08 7.44 -5.48
C LYS A 168 -6.76 6.87 -6.74
N PRO A 169 -8.10 6.97 -6.94
CA PRO A 169 -8.76 6.57 -8.18
C PRO A 169 -8.21 7.24 -9.45
N ASP A 170 -7.94 8.54 -9.40
CA ASP A 170 -7.40 9.28 -10.55
C ASP A 170 -5.97 8.84 -10.88
N ILE A 171 -5.17 8.55 -9.86
CA ILE A 171 -3.82 8.04 -10.05
C ILE A 171 -3.82 6.63 -10.62
N VAL A 172 -4.74 5.76 -10.19
CA VAL A 172 -4.93 4.44 -10.80
C VAL A 172 -5.26 4.59 -12.28
N ARG A 173 -6.15 5.52 -12.66
CA ARG A 173 -6.46 5.81 -14.08
C ARG A 173 -5.23 6.30 -14.83
N GLN A 174 -4.49 7.24 -14.26
CA GLN A 174 -3.27 7.79 -14.88
C GLN A 174 -2.20 6.71 -15.11
N LEU A 175 -1.88 5.92 -14.07
CA LEU A 175 -0.85 4.87 -14.14
C LEU A 175 -1.25 3.69 -15.03
N SER A 176 -2.55 3.43 -15.17
CA SER A 176 -3.05 2.38 -16.06
C SER A 176 -3.29 2.84 -17.50
N THR A 177 -3.12 4.13 -17.80
CA THR A 177 -3.32 4.66 -19.16
C THR A 177 -2.37 3.97 -20.15
N GLY A 178 -2.92 3.47 -21.26
CA GLY A 178 -2.16 2.75 -22.28
C GLY A 178 -1.69 1.34 -21.88
N THR A 179 -2.07 0.86 -20.69
CA THR A 179 -1.79 -0.52 -20.26
C THR A 179 -3.08 -1.33 -20.21
N TRP A 180 -3.10 -2.45 -20.93
CA TRP A 180 -4.18 -3.44 -20.87
C TRP A 180 -3.96 -4.43 -19.74
N GLY A 181 -5.06 -4.92 -19.17
CA GLY A 181 -5.07 -5.97 -18.15
C GLY A 181 -5.96 -5.67 -16.97
N ARG A 182 -6.25 -6.71 -16.17
CA ARG A 182 -7.09 -6.58 -14.98
C ARG A 182 -6.32 -5.92 -13.83
N LYS A 183 -7.02 -5.09 -13.06
CA LYS A 183 -6.46 -4.25 -12.00
C LYS A 183 -6.89 -4.76 -10.63
N LEU A 184 -5.91 -4.99 -9.77
CA LEU A 184 -6.09 -5.36 -8.37
C LEU A 184 -5.56 -4.24 -7.50
N PHE A 185 -6.34 -3.77 -6.53
CA PHE A 185 -5.89 -2.79 -5.55
C PHE A 185 -5.96 -3.37 -4.13
N ILE A 186 -4.90 -3.17 -3.35
CA ILE A 186 -4.78 -3.61 -1.95
C ILE A 186 -4.52 -2.39 -1.06
N GLY A 187 -5.31 -2.20 -0.01
CA GLY A 187 -5.09 -1.13 0.98
C GLY A 187 -5.99 -1.26 2.22
N ASP A 188 -5.63 -0.58 3.31
CA ASP A 188 -6.37 -0.59 4.58
C ASP A 188 -7.36 0.58 4.73
N GLY A 189 -7.20 1.65 3.93
CA GLY A 189 -7.88 2.92 4.11
C GLY A 189 -9.19 3.10 3.33
N VAL A 190 -9.99 4.08 3.76
CA VAL A 190 -11.21 4.50 3.03
C VAL A 190 -10.85 5.12 1.67
N SER A 191 -9.74 5.86 1.60
CA SER A 191 -9.19 6.39 0.34
C SER A 191 -8.88 5.30 -0.68
N ASP A 192 -8.45 4.13 -0.21
CA ASP A 192 -8.14 2.96 -1.03
C ASP A 192 -9.41 2.30 -1.53
N MET A 193 -10.40 2.16 -0.64
CA MET A 193 -11.72 1.64 -0.98
C MET A 193 -12.42 2.48 -2.06
N HIS A 194 -12.16 3.79 -2.13
CA HIS A 194 -12.69 4.64 -3.20
C HIS A 194 -12.17 4.26 -4.60
N THR A 195 -11.13 3.41 -4.72
CA THR A 195 -10.63 2.91 -6.02
C THR A 195 -11.51 1.84 -6.65
N LYS A 196 -12.47 1.27 -5.91
CA LYS A 196 -13.40 0.23 -6.41
C LYS A 196 -13.99 0.51 -7.80
N PRO A 197 -14.46 1.73 -8.15
CA PRO A 197 -15.04 1.99 -9.47
C PRO A 197 -14.03 1.97 -10.63
N VAL A 198 -12.72 1.90 -10.36
CA VAL A 198 -11.65 1.98 -11.38
C VAL A 198 -10.74 0.75 -11.43
N VAL A 199 -11.02 -0.26 -10.58
CA VAL A 199 -10.29 -1.53 -10.54
C VAL A 199 -11.26 -2.71 -10.66
N ASP A 200 -10.73 -3.88 -11.06
CA ASP A 200 -11.53 -5.09 -11.22
C ASP A 200 -11.75 -5.84 -9.91
N LEU A 201 -10.86 -5.63 -8.93
CA LEU A 201 -11.01 -6.14 -7.57
C LEU A 201 -10.31 -5.21 -6.58
N PHE A 202 -11.02 -4.84 -5.53
CA PHE A 202 -10.44 -4.20 -4.35
C PHE A 202 -10.35 -5.21 -3.20
N VAL A 203 -9.17 -5.29 -2.59
CA VAL A 203 -8.87 -6.12 -1.45
C VAL A 203 -8.54 -5.24 -0.26
N GLY A 204 -9.41 -5.23 0.75
CA GLY A 204 -9.13 -4.52 1.99
C GLY A 204 -8.12 -5.29 2.83
N PHE A 205 -7.18 -4.57 3.44
CA PHE A 205 -6.16 -5.15 4.33
C PHE A 205 -6.36 -4.68 5.77
N GLY A 206 -6.65 -5.62 6.67
CA GLY A 206 -6.92 -5.37 8.08
C GLY A 206 -5.85 -5.92 9.03
N GLY A 207 -4.73 -6.40 8.50
CA GLY A 207 -3.68 -7.07 9.28
C GLY A 207 -2.93 -6.16 10.26
N ILE A 208 -3.00 -4.83 10.07
CA ILE A 208 -2.39 -3.82 10.92
C ILE A 208 -3.46 -3.04 11.70
N ALA A 209 -4.42 -2.47 10.98
CA ALA A 209 -5.53 -1.73 11.56
C ALA A 209 -6.85 -2.18 10.94
N ARG A 210 -7.78 -2.63 11.77
CA ARG A 210 -9.11 -3.05 11.30
C ARG A 210 -10.05 -1.85 11.22
N ARG A 211 -10.45 -1.46 10.00
CA ARG A 211 -11.40 -0.37 9.77
C ARG A 211 -12.73 -0.93 9.27
N GLU A 212 -13.77 -0.83 10.09
CA GLU A 212 -15.09 -1.42 9.79
C GLU A 212 -15.68 -0.96 8.45
N LYS A 213 -15.55 0.34 8.11
CA LYS A 213 -16.00 0.87 6.81
C LYS A 213 -15.32 0.18 5.62
N VAL A 214 -14.01 -0.07 5.72
CA VAL A 214 -13.22 -0.71 4.66
C VAL A 214 -13.55 -2.19 4.59
N GLU A 215 -13.65 -2.86 5.73
CA GLU A 215 -14.06 -4.26 5.80
C GLU A 215 -15.43 -4.50 5.15
N ASN A 216 -16.43 -3.68 5.50
CA ASN A 216 -17.77 -3.80 4.96
C ASN A 216 -17.85 -3.42 3.47
N GLY A 217 -16.97 -2.54 3.01
CA GLY A 217 -16.92 -2.11 1.62
C GLY A 217 -15.99 -2.93 0.72
N SER A 218 -15.24 -3.90 1.25
CA SER A 218 -14.29 -4.72 0.46
C SER A 218 -14.97 -5.93 -0.18
N ASP A 219 -14.52 -6.31 -1.37
CA ASP A 219 -15.02 -7.53 -2.04
C ASP A 219 -14.35 -8.78 -1.43
N VAL A 220 -13.07 -8.65 -1.09
CA VAL A 220 -12.26 -9.58 -0.31
C VAL A 220 -11.55 -8.79 0.78
N TYR A 221 -11.48 -9.30 2.00
CA TYR A 221 -10.84 -8.63 3.13
C TYR A 221 -9.85 -9.56 3.82
N LEU A 222 -8.59 -9.14 3.94
CA LEU A 222 -7.53 -9.84 4.67
C LEU A 222 -7.58 -9.42 6.13
N ILE A 223 -7.78 -10.39 7.02
CA ILE A 223 -7.83 -10.22 8.47
C ILE A 223 -6.45 -10.52 9.08
N GLU A 224 -5.73 -11.50 8.53
CA GLU A 224 -4.39 -11.88 9.00
C GLU A 224 -3.33 -10.81 8.68
N ASN A 225 -2.35 -10.64 9.57
CA ASN A 225 -1.15 -9.83 9.33
C ASN A 225 -0.17 -10.55 8.40
N SER A 226 -0.53 -10.69 7.13
CA SER A 226 0.27 -11.31 6.08
C SER A 226 -0.23 -10.90 4.69
N LEU A 227 0.68 -10.60 3.76
CA LEU A 227 0.33 -10.40 2.35
C LEU A 227 0.28 -11.69 1.52
N ALA A 228 0.59 -12.85 2.11
CA ALA A 228 0.56 -14.13 1.40
C ALA A 228 -0.74 -14.38 0.61
N PRO A 229 -1.95 -14.07 1.13
CA PRO A 229 -3.20 -14.29 0.39
C PRO A 229 -3.30 -13.51 -0.92
N ILE A 230 -2.57 -12.40 -1.07
CA ILE A 230 -2.58 -11.60 -2.30
C ILE A 230 -2.01 -12.39 -3.49
N LEU A 231 -1.05 -13.27 -3.25
CA LEU A 231 -0.38 -13.99 -4.33
C LEU A 231 -1.33 -14.87 -5.16
N PRO A 232 -2.10 -15.81 -4.59
CA PRO A 232 -3.07 -16.58 -5.38
C PRO A 232 -4.21 -15.72 -5.94
N LEU A 233 -4.65 -14.69 -5.21
CA LEU A 233 -5.67 -13.75 -5.69
C LEU A 233 -5.23 -13.04 -6.98
N ALA A 234 -3.97 -12.58 -7.02
CA ALA A 234 -3.38 -11.89 -8.17
C ALA A 234 -2.95 -12.83 -9.30
N ALA A 235 -2.34 -13.97 -8.96
CA ALA A 235 -1.74 -14.89 -9.93
C ALA A 235 -2.80 -15.61 -10.78
N GLY A 236 -3.95 -15.96 -10.20
CA GLY A 236 -4.93 -16.83 -10.84
C GLY A 236 -4.40 -18.23 -11.14
N GLU A 237 -5.22 -19.09 -11.74
CA GLU A 237 -4.91 -20.52 -11.97
C GLU A 237 -3.56 -20.70 -12.70
N ALA A 238 -3.40 -20.07 -13.86
CA ALA A 238 -2.21 -20.21 -14.68
C ALA A 238 -0.95 -19.61 -14.04
N GLY A 239 -1.10 -18.55 -13.22
CA GLY A 239 0.02 -17.98 -12.49
C GLY A 239 0.45 -18.88 -11.34
N ALA A 240 -0.49 -19.42 -10.58
CA ALA A 240 -0.22 -20.37 -9.50
C ALA A 240 0.51 -21.61 -10.01
N GLU A 241 0.10 -22.16 -11.16
CA GLU A 241 0.78 -23.31 -11.76
C GLU A 241 2.23 -23.01 -12.14
N LYS A 242 2.51 -21.80 -12.67
CA LYS A 242 3.88 -21.35 -12.97
C LYS A 242 4.78 -21.19 -11.75
N LEU A 243 4.19 -21.00 -10.56
CA LEU A 243 4.95 -20.87 -9.32
C LEU A 243 5.29 -22.22 -8.66
N ARG A 244 4.63 -23.31 -9.07
CA ARG A 244 4.96 -24.65 -8.56
C ARG A 244 6.39 -25.05 -8.97
N GLY A 245 7.13 -25.65 -8.04
CA GLY A 245 8.54 -26.00 -8.23
C GLY A 245 9.50 -24.80 -8.26
N THR A 246 9.02 -23.58 -8.01
CA THR A 246 9.85 -22.39 -7.87
C THR A 246 10.08 -22.05 -6.39
N PRO A 247 11.03 -21.17 -6.04
CA PRO A 247 11.20 -20.68 -4.66
C PRO A 247 9.95 -19.99 -4.07
N PHE A 248 8.94 -19.68 -4.89
CA PHE A 248 7.71 -19.02 -4.46
C PHE A 248 6.55 -19.99 -4.16
N GLU A 249 6.75 -21.30 -4.28
CA GLU A 249 5.70 -22.29 -4.02
C GLU A 249 5.21 -22.25 -2.57
N ASP A 250 6.12 -22.10 -1.60
CA ASP A 250 5.76 -22.05 -0.18
C ASP A 250 4.87 -20.84 0.14
N ILE A 251 5.19 -19.67 -0.42
CA ILE A 251 4.39 -18.47 -0.22
C ILE A 251 3.03 -18.56 -0.94
N LEU A 252 2.98 -19.20 -2.12
CA LEU A 252 1.73 -19.49 -2.80
C LEU A 252 0.84 -20.41 -1.94
N ASN A 253 1.39 -21.50 -1.41
CA ASN A 253 0.66 -22.45 -0.57
C ASN A 253 0.15 -21.79 0.71
N LYS A 254 0.98 -20.99 1.39
CA LYS A 254 0.56 -20.18 2.54
C LYS A 254 -0.63 -19.28 2.20
N GLY A 255 -0.57 -18.59 1.06
CA GLY A 255 -1.67 -17.74 0.59
C GLY A 255 -2.94 -18.52 0.28
N LEU A 256 -2.83 -19.68 -0.39
CA LEU A 256 -3.97 -20.54 -0.73
C LEU A 256 -4.67 -21.06 0.52
N THR A 257 -3.91 -21.54 1.50
CA THR A 257 -4.45 -21.99 2.80
C THR A 257 -5.16 -20.86 3.52
N ALA A 258 -4.59 -19.66 3.57
CA ALA A 258 -5.23 -18.51 4.20
C ALA A 258 -6.56 -18.12 3.50
N CYS A 259 -6.64 -18.19 2.17
CA CYS A 259 -7.89 -17.94 1.42
C CYS A 259 -9.00 -18.99 1.67
N GLN A 260 -8.67 -20.15 2.23
CA GLN A 260 -9.64 -21.18 2.63
C GLN A 260 -10.17 -20.94 4.06
N GLN A 261 -9.47 -20.14 4.85
CA GLN A 261 -9.73 -19.87 6.26
C GLN A 261 -10.47 -18.54 6.42
N SER A 262 -11.78 -18.60 6.68
CA SER A 262 -12.65 -17.40 6.76
C SER A 262 -12.25 -16.41 7.86
N GLU A 263 -11.55 -16.89 8.89
CA GLU A 263 -11.00 -16.10 9.99
C GLU A 263 -9.74 -15.31 9.59
N LYS A 264 -9.14 -15.64 8.44
CA LYS A 264 -7.96 -14.97 7.87
C LYS A 264 -8.28 -14.17 6.62
N VAL A 265 -9.16 -14.68 5.77
CA VAL A 265 -9.60 -14.01 4.54
C VAL A 265 -11.12 -14.12 4.41
N ALA A 266 -11.80 -12.99 4.45
CA ALA A 266 -13.23 -12.90 4.26
C ALA A 266 -13.56 -12.54 2.80
N PHE A 267 -14.16 -13.47 2.06
CA PHE A 267 -14.78 -13.18 0.77
C PHE A 267 -16.20 -12.67 1.01
N ARG A 268 -16.44 -11.38 0.81
CA ARG A 268 -17.75 -10.74 1.05
C ARG A 268 -18.70 -10.91 -0.12
N ASN A 269 -18.17 -11.21 -1.32
CA ASN A 269 -18.96 -11.58 -2.48
C ASN A 269 -19.00 -13.12 -2.64
N PRO A 270 -20.16 -13.79 -2.46
CA PRO A 270 -20.26 -15.25 -2.57
C PRO A 270 -19.88 -15.79 -3.96
N ALA A 271 -20.11 -15.02 -5.02
CA ALA A 271 -19.73 -15.43 -6.37
C ALA A 271 -18.20 -15.44 -6.56
N LEU A 272 -17.49 -14.50 -5.93
CA LEU A 272 -16.02 -14.49 -5.89
C LEU A 272 -15.48 -15.67 -5.11
N LYS A 273 -16.08 -15.99 -3.94
CA LYS A 273 -15.69 -17.17 -3.15
C LYS A 273 -15.86 -18.45 -3.95
N LEU A 274 -17.02 -18.63 -4.58
CA LEU A 274 -17.30 -19.79 -5.42
C LEU A 274 -16.31 -19.92 -6.59
N ALA A 275 -16.02 -18.81 -7.27
CA ALA A 275 -15.05 -18.79 -8.37
C ALA A 275 -13.64 -19.18 -7.88
N PHE A 276 -13.19 -18.60 -6.77
CA PHE A 276 -11.90 -18.92 -6.16
C PHE A 276 -11.82 -20.40 -5.76
N ASP A 277 -12.82 -20.91 -5.05
CA ASP A 277 -12.85 -22.29 -4.58
C ASP A 277 -12.90 -23.29 -5.73
N SER A 278 -13.72 -23.04 -6.75
CA SER A 278 -13.77 -23.90 -7.94
C SER A 278 -12.43 -23.99 -8.70
N THR A 279 -11.56 -23.00 -8.53
CA THR A 279 -10.26 -22.93 -9.19
C THR A 279 -9.16 -23.59 -8.36
N PHE A 280 -9.16 -23.39 -7.04
CA PHE A 280 -8.03 -23.75 -6.17
C PHE A 280 -8.34 -24.79 -5.11
N VAL A 281 -9.61 -25.09 -4.84
CA VAL A 281 -10.01 -26.14 -3.90
C VAL A 281 -10.37 -27.38 -4.73
N PRO A 282 -9.60 -28.47 -4.64
CA PRO A 282 -9.97 -29.70 -5.33
C PRO A 282 -11.33 -30.17 -4.82
N VAL A 283 -12.28 -30.39 -5.74
CA VAL A 283 -13.54 -31.06 -5.41
C VAL A 283 -13.18 -32.46 -4.96
N VAL A 284 -13.31 -32.74 -3.66
CA VAL A 284 -13.31 -34.11 -3.15
C VAL A 284 -14.53 -34.78 -3.79
N ARG A 285 -14.32 -35.52 -4.87
CA ARG A 285 -15.37 -36.37 -5.42
C ARG A 285 -15.55 -37.53 -4.43
N PRO A 286 -16.79 -37.84 -4.02
CA PRO A 286 -17.07 -39.00 -3.19
C PRO A 286 -16.66 -40.31 -3.88
#